data_AF-A0AAD6MCS6-F1
#
_entry.id   AF-A0AAD6MCS6-F1
#
_cell.length_a   1.000
_cell.length_b   1.000
_cell.length_c   1.000
_cell.angle_alpha   90.00
_cell.angle_beta   90.00
_cell.angle_gamma   90.00
#
_symmetry.space_group_name_H-M   'P 1'
#
loop_
_entity.id
_entity.type
_entity.pdbx_description
1 polymer ?
#
loop_
_entity_poly.entity_id
_entity_poly.type
_entity_poly.pdbx_seq_one_letter_code
_entity_poly.pdbx_strand_id
1 'polypeptide(L)'
;MAVNCRHRLNPKLDPLYFGNAIQSIPTYASAEDVLSRDLRWCAEQLNKNVAAHDDGTVRRFAQDWESNPRCFPLGNLDGASMTMGSSPRFPMYDNDFGWGRPLAVRSGKANKFDGKISAFPGREGNGTVDLEVVLAPETMAGIESDHEFMQFVSS
;
A
#
# COMPACT_ATOMS: atom_id res chain seq x y z
N MET A 1 -3.79 4.94 0.21
CA MET A 1 -3.54 3.47 0.16
C MET A 1 -4.21 2.86 -1.05
N ALA A 2 -3.63 1.82 -1.65
CA ALA A 2 -4.30 1.05 -2.71
C ALA A 2 -5.35 0.07 -2.15
N VAL A 3 -6.49 -0.06 -2.83
CA VAL A 3 -7.59 -0.95 -2.44
C VAL A 3 -7.96 -1.87 -3.60
N ASN A 4 -8.17 -3.15 -3.32
CA ASN A 4 -8.72 -4.11 -4.26
C ASN A 4 -10.25 -3.96 -4.35
N CYS A 5 -10.76 -3.59 -5.52
CA CYS A 5 -12.18 -3.32 -5.75
C CYS A 5 -12.98 -4.59 -6.12
N ARG A 6 -12.31 -5.71 -6.48
CA ARG A 6 -12.99 -6.91 -7.02
C ARG A 6 -14.10 -7.44 -6.12
N HIS A 7 -13.83 -7.52 -4.81
CA HIS A 7 -14.76 -8.05 -3.82
C HIS A 7 -15.74 -7.00 -3.26
N ARG A 8 -15.57 -5.72 -3.64
CA ARG A 8 -16.38 -4.59 -3.15
C ARG A 8 -17.55 -4.27 -4.07
N LEU A 9 -17.45 -4.64 -5.34
CA LEU A 9 -18.51 -4.43 -6.32
C LEU A 9 -19.67 -5.41 -6.11
N ASN A 10 -20.87 -4.99 -6.51
CA ASN A 10 -22.06 -5.83 -6.60
C ASN A 10 -22.65 -5.80 -8.02
N PRO A 11 -22.63 -6.91 -8.79
CA PRO A 11 -22.02 -8.19 -8.44
C PRO A 11 -20.50 -8.09 -8.30
N LYS A 12 -19.92 -8.99 -7.49
CA LYS A 12 -18.47 -9.09 -7.33
C LYS A 12 -17.82 -9.40 -8.68
N LEU A 13 -16.65 -8.81 -8.93
CA LEU A 13 -15.83 -9.24 -10.06
C LEU A 13 -15.29 -10.65 -9.81
N ASP A 14 -15.05 -11.37 -10.89
CA ASP A 14 -14.37 -12.66 -10.85
C ASP A 14 -13.03 -12.53 -10.09
N PRO A 15 -12.72 -13.42 -9.14
CA PRO A 15 -11.43 -13.43 -8.46
C PRO A 15 -10.23 -13.49 -9.41
N LEU A 16 -10.39 -14.09 -10.59
CA LEU A 16 -9.40 -14.25 -11.64
C LEU A 16 -9.43 -13.12 -12.70
N TYR A 17 -10.26 -12.08 -12.51
CA TYR A 17 -10.24 -10.91 -13.37
C TYR A 17 -8.83 -10.29 -13.40
N PHE A 18 -8.16 -10.39 -14.54
CA PHE A 18 -6.75 -10.00 -14.70
C PHE A 18 -6.55 -8.50 -14.99
N GLY A 19 -7.64 -7.76 -15.23
CA GLY A 19 -7.57 -6.32 -15.45
C GLY A 19 -7.30 -5.52 -14.16
N ASN A 20 -7.15 -4.21 -14.32
CA ASN A 20 -7.01 -3.29 -13.20
C ASN A 20 -8.36 -3.09 -12.50
N ALA A 21 -8.46 -3.56 -11.25
CA ALA A 21 -9.59 -3.33 -10.36
C ALA A 21 -9.06 -2.85 -9.00
N ILE A 22 -8.31 -1.75 -9.06
CA ILE A 22 -7.69 -1.10 -7.90
C ILE A 22 -7.99 0.40 -7.93
N GLN A 23 -8.16 0.99 -6.76
CA GLN A 23 -8.29 2.43 -6.58
C GLN A 23 -7.41 2.90 -5.43
N SER A 24 -7.06 4.19 -5.44
CA SER A 24 -6.33 4.82 -4.33
C SER A 24 -7.30 5.58 -3.46
N ILE A 25 -7.28 5.29 -2.16
CA ILE A 25 -8.03 6.03 -1.14
C ILE A 25 -7.05 6.85 -0.29
N PRO A 26 -7.04 8.18 -0.39
CA PRO A 26 -6.22 9.02 0.47
C PRO A 26 -6.88 9.19 1.84
N THR A 27 -6.10 9.06 2.91
CA THR A 27 -6.51 9.44 4.26
C THR A 27 -5.69 10.66 4.64
N TYR A 28 -6.34 11.72 5.09
CA TYR A 28 -5.70 12.99 5.44
C TYR A 28 -5.68 13.15 6.96
N ALA A 29 -4.55 13.60 7.49
CA ALA A 29 -4.35 13.98 8.87
C ALA A 29 -3.26 15.07 8.92
N SER A 30 -3.29 15.92 9.94
CA SER A 30 -2.19 16.85 10.18
C SER A 30 -0.97 16.11 10.73
N ALA A 31 0.23 16.63 10.48
CA ALA A 31 1.45 16.07 11.09
C ALA A 31 1.37 16.13 12.62
N GLU A 32 0.77 17.18 13.18
CA GLU A 32 0.52 17.32 14.62
C GLU A 32 -0.36 16.18 15.16
N ASP A 33 -1.47 15.85 14.49
CA ASP A 33 -2.32 14.73 14.91
C ASP A 33 -1.57 13.40 14.83
N VAL A 34 -0.81 13.16 13.76
CA VAL A 34 -0.05 11.91 13.60
C VAL A 34 1.02 11.76 14.68
N LEU A 35 1.68 12.86 15.09
CA LEU A 35 2.74 12.84 16.10
C LEU A 35 2.22 12.86 17.55
N SER A 36 1.03 13.42 17.79
CA SER A 36 0.48 13.58 19.15
C SER A 36 -0.50 12.49 19.57
N ARG A 37 -1.04 11.72 18.61
CA ARG A 37 -1.99 10.63 18.85
C ARG A 37 -1.29 9.27 18.84
N ASP A 38 -1.97 8.24 19.34
CA ASP A 38 -1.44 6.88 19.36
C ASP A 38 -1.60 6.14 18.02
N LEU A 39 -0.89 5.01 17.88
CA LEU A 39 -0.98 4.15 16.70
C LEU A 39 -2.40 3.66 16.42
N ARG A 40 -3.22 3.49 17.47
CA ARG A 40 -4.62 3.08 17.35
C ARG A 40 -5.41 4.12 16.59
N TRP A 41 -5.28 5.40 16.95
CA TRP A 41 -5.95 6.49 16.27
C TRP A 41 -5.58 6.53 14.79
N CYS A 42 -4.28 6.39 14.45
CA CYS A 42 -3.82 6.31 13.07
C CYS A 42 -4.48 5.14 12.31
N ALA A 43 -4.49 3.95 12.92
CA ALA A 43 -5.12 2.76 12.34
C ALA A 43 -6.64 2.95 12.14
N GLU A 44 -7.32 3.62 13.06
CA GLU A 44 -8.74 3.95 12.95
C GLU A 44 -9.04 4.89 11.78
N GLN A 45 -8.21 5.93 11.55
CA GLN A 45 -8.40 6.83 10.40
C GLN A 45 -8.26 6.09 9.07
N LEU A 46 -7.27 5.18 8.97
CA LEU A 46 -7.11 4.31 7.80
C LEU A 46 -8.31 3.37 7.65
N ASN A 47 -8.76 2.74 8.73
CA ASN A 47 -9.86 1.79 8.70
C ASN A 47 -11.20 2.43 8.31
N LYS A 48 -11.53 3.61 8.84
CA LYS A 48 -12.74 4.37 8.47
C LYS A 48 -12.81 4.59 6.96
N ASN A 49 -11.70 5.00 6.36
CA ASN A 49 -11.63 5.23 4.91
C ASN A 49 -11.78 3.92 4.11
N VAL A 50 -11.09 2.85 4.53
CA VAL A 50 -11.20 1.52 3.92
C VAL A 50 -12.63 0.96 4.02
N ALA A 51 -13.32 1.18 5.13
CA ALA A 51 -14.68 0.71 5.36
C ALA A 51 -15.71 1.50 4.54
N ALA A 52 -15.53 2.81 4.40
CA ALA A 52 -16.41 3.68 3.62
C ALA A 52 -16.34 3.44 2.10
N HIS A 53 -15.27 2.81 1.60
CA HIS A 53 -15.05 2.60 0.16
C HIS A 53 -15.85 1.42 -0.42
N ASP A 54 -17.16 1.56 -0.52
CA ASP A 54 -18.12 0.54 -0.97
C ASP A 54 -18.35 0.48 -2.50
N ASP A 55 -19.29 -0.35 -2.97
CA ASP A 55 -19.67 -0.49 -4.39
C ASP A 55 -20.03 0.87 -5.02
N GLY A 56 -20.85 1.67 -4.33
CA GLY A 56 -21.27 2.98 -4.81
C GLY A 56 -20.10 3.95 -4.94
N THR A 57 -19.17 3.92 -3.98
CA THR A 57 -17.95 4.73 -4.00
C THR A 57 -17.04 4.31 -5.15
N VAL A 58 -16.79 3.01 -5.33
CA VAL A 58 -15.95 2.47 -6.42
C VAL A 58 -16.48 2.93 -7.78
N ARG A 59 -17.80 2.80 -8.00
CA ARG A 59 -18.45 3.18 -9.26
C ARG A 59 -18.37 4.68 -9.52
N ARG A 60 -18.58 5.50 -8.48
CA ARG A 60 -18.44 6.96 -8.58
C ARG A 60 -17.02 7.37 -8.96
N PHE A 61 -16.00 6.78 -8.33
CA PHE A 61 -14.60 7.02 -8.69
C PHE A 61 -14.31 6.68 -10.16
N ALA A 62 -14.89 5.59 -10.67
CA ALA A 62 -14.75 5.23 -12.08
C ALA A 62 -15.41 6.26 -13.00
N GLN A 63 -16.65 6.68 -12.69
CA GLN A 63 -17.37 7.71 -13.45
C GLN A 63 -16.65 9.06 -13.44
N ASP A 64 -16.18 9.50 -12.27
CA ASP A 64 -15.42 10.73 -12.11
C ASP A 64 -14.15 10.70 -12.96
N TRP A 65 -13.43 9.56 -12.96
CA TRP A 65 -12.25 9.38 -13.79
C TRP A 65 -12.59 9.34 -15.29
N GLU A 66 -13.67 8.68 -15.70
CA GLU A 66 -14.11 8.65 -17.10
C GLU A 66 -14.48 10.06 -17.62
N SER A 67 -15.08 10.89 -16.78
CA SER A 67 -15.42 12.28 -17.12
C SER A 67 -14.21 13.22 -17.19
N ASN A 68 -13.15 12.93 -16.44
CA ASN A 68 -11.92 13.72 -16.44
C ASN A 68 -10.68 12.82 -16.29
N PRO A 69 -10.28 12.12 -17.37
CA PRO A 69 -9.20 11.14 -17.31
C PRO A 69 -7.88 11.80 -16.95
N ARG A 70 -7.21 11.25 -15.95
CA ARG A 70 -5.88 11.68 -15.51
C ARG A 70 -4.98 10.50 -15.22
N CYS A 71 -3.69 10.69 -15.44
CA CYS A 71 -2.68 9.74 -14.99
C CYS A 71 -2.65 9.69 -13.46
N PHE A 72 -2.28 8.52 -12.93
CA PHE A 72 -2.03 8.37 -11.52
C PHE A 72 -0.83 9.25 -11.12
N PRO A 73 -0.97 10.14 -10.12
CA PRO A 73 0.14 10.98 -9.68
C PRO A 73 1.16 10.10 -8.95
N LEU A 74 2.29 9.86 -9.60
CA LEU A 74 3.44 9.20 -9.00
C LEU A 74 4.32 10.24 -8.31
N GLY A 75 4.81 9.93 -7.10
CA GLY A 75 5.70 10.79 -6.34
C GLY A 75 5.11 11.31 -5.04
N ASN A 76 5.94 12.06 -4.33
CA ASN A 76 5.64 12.75 -3.08
C ASN A 76 5.83 14.27 -3.30
N LEU A 77 4.95 14.86 -4.12
CA LEU A 77 5.11 16.26 -4.57
C LEU A 77 5.01 17.28 -3.43
N ASP A 78 4.30 16.95 -2.35
CA ASP A 78 4.12 17.79 -1.17
C ASP A 78 5.14 17.48 -0.06
N GLY A 79 6.00 16.47 -0.24
CA GLY A 79 6.96 16.03 0.77
C GLY A 79 6.35 15.30 1.97
N ALA A 80 5.02 15.17 2.03
CA ALA A 80 4.28 14.64 3.18
C ALA A 80 3.37 13.44 2.85
N SER A 81 3.26 13.09 1.57
CA SER A 81 2.42 11.99 1.10
C SER A 81 3.15 10.65 1.10
N MET A 82 2.49 9.63 1.66
CA MET A 82 2.95 8.24 1.59
C MET A 82 1.98 7.37 0.78
N THR A 83 2.54 6.55 -0.11
CA THR A 83 1.77 5.64 -0.95
C THR A 83 2.06 4.18 -0.60
N MET A 84 1.11 3.56 0.10
CA MET A 84 1.15 2.12 0.36
C MET A 84 0.58 1.31 -0.82
N GLY A 85 1.38 0.38 -1.35
CA GLY A 85 0.98 -0.58 -2.37
C GLY A 85 1.38 -2.02 -2.04
N SER A 86 1.05 -2.95 -2.95
CA SER A 86 1.18 -4.39 -2.74
C SER A 86 0.37 -4.87 -1.51
N SER A 87 0.46 -6.16 -1.18
CA SER A 87 -0.16 -6.72 0.01
C SER A 87 0.59 -7.98 0.46
N PRO A 88 0.84 -8.15 1.77
CA PRO A 88 1.40 -9.40 2.28
C PRO A 88 0.43 -10.59 2.15
N ARG A 89 -0.83 -10.33 1.77
CA ARG A 89 -1.84 -11.37 1.56
C ARG A 89 -1.73 -12.05 0.19
N PHE A 90 -0.92 -11.52 -0.71
CA PHE A 90 -0.73 -12.15 -2.01
C PHE A 90 0.20 -13.36 -1.89
N PRO A 91 -0.14 -14.50 -2.52
CA PRO A 91 0.59 -15.77 -2.40
C PRO A 91 1.87 -15.76 -3.25
N MET A 92 2.76 -14.79 -3.01
CA MET A 92 3.91 -14.55 -3.89
C MET A 92 4.95 -15.67 -3.82
N TYR A 93 5.13 -16.28 -2.66
CA TYR A 93 6.04 -17.42 -2.47
C TYR A 93 5.41 -18.77 -2.82
N ASP A 94 4.14 -18.82 -3.23
CA ASP A 94 3.46 -20.07 -3.59
C ASP A 94 3.61 -20.38 -5.10
N ASN A 95 4.29 -19.50 -5.85
CA ASN A 95 4.56 -19.67 -7.27
C ASN A 95 5.80 -20.55 -7.47
N ASP A 96 5.60 -21.85 -7.63
CA ASP A 96 6.65 -22.81 -8.02
C ASP A 96 6.42 -23.31 -9.45
N PHE A 97 7.37 -23.00 -10.33
CA PHE A 97 7.35 -23.41 -11.74
C PHE A 97 8.26 -24.61 -12.02
N GLY A 98 8.71 -25.34 -10.99
CA GLY A 98 9.62 -26.48 -11.07
C GLY A 98 11.03 -26.20 -10.54
N TRP A 99 11.28 -25.00 -9.99
CA TRP A 99 12.55 -24.59 -9.39
C TRP A 99 12.50 -24.53 -7.86
N GLY A 100 11.37 -24.91 -7.27
CA GLY A 100 11.11 -24.77 -5.85
C GLY A 100 10.59 -23.39 -5.48
N ARG A 101 10.41 -23.19 -4.18
CA ARG A 101 9.89 -21.96 -3.59
C ARG A 101 10.77 -20.74 -3.95
N PRO A 102 10.19 -19.58 -4.32
CA PRO A 102 10.95 -18.38 -4.62
C PRO A 102 11.92 -17.98 -3.48
N LEU A 103 13.11 -17.52 -3.85
CA LEU A 103 14.12 -17.09 -2.88
C LEU A 103 13.77 -15.73 -2.26
N ALA A 104 13.29 -14.78 -3.07
CA ALA A 104 12.91 -13.44 -2.61
C ALA A 104 11.90 -12.82 -3.57
N VAL A 105 11.10 -11.89 -3.04
CA VAL A 105 10.15 -11.07 -3.79
C VAL A 105 10.58 -9.61 -3.72
N ARG A 106 10.63 -8.93 -4.87
CA ARG A 106 11.03 -7.52 -4.99
C ARG A 106 10.18 -6.80 -6.02
N SER A 107 10.09 -5.48 -5.94
CA SER A 107 9.39 -4.67 -6.95
C SER A 107 10.35 -4.12 -8.02
N GLY A 108 9.81 -3.85 -9.21
CA GLY A 108 10.54 -3.24 -10.32
C GLY A 108 10.78 -1.74 -10.14
N LYS A 109 11.83 -1.23 -10.80
CA LYS A 109 12.27 0.18 -10.73
C LYS A 109 11.17 1.21 -11.04
N ALA A 110 10.27 0.89 -11.98
CA ALA A 110 9.25 1.82 -12.45
C ALA A 110 8.26 2.30 -11.36
N ASN A 111 8.16 1.57 -10.25
CA ASN A 111 7.27 1.90 -9.14
C ASN A 111 8.01 2.46 -7.92
N LYS A 112 9.29 2.83 -8.04
CA LYS A 112 10.11 3.37 -6.94
C LYS A 112 10.20 4.90 -7.05
N PHE A 113 9.61 5.58 -6.08
CA PHE A 113 9.63 7.03 -5.93
C PHE A 113 9.56 7.39 -4.44
N ASP A 114 9.96 8.60 -4.07
CA ASP A 114 9.90 9.07 -2.68
C ASP A 114 8.50 8.93 -2.09
N GLY A 115 8.39 8.49 -0.84
CA GLY A 115 7.12 8.20 -0.16
C GLY A 115 6.46 6.87 -0.56
N LYS A 116 7.10 6.03 -1.40
CA LYS A 116 6.55 4.71 -1.76
C LYS A 116 6.89 3.66 -0.71
N ILE A 117 5.87 2.91 -0.27
CA ILE A 117 6.04 1.70 0.53
C ILE A 117 5.32 0.54 -0.14
N SER A 118 5.99 -0.62 -0.23
CA SER A 118 5.40 -1.87 -0.72
C SER A 118 5.55 -2.97 0.30
N ALA A 119 4.46 -3.68 0.62
CA ALA A 119 4.49 -4.83 1.51
C ALA A 119 4.44 -6.16 0.75
N PHE A 120 5.26 -7.10 1.19
CA PHE A 120 5.31 -8.48 0.72
C PHE A 120 5.13 -9.43 1.91
N PRO A 121 4.61 -10.65 1.70
CA PRO A 121 4.68 -11.66 2.74
C PRO A 121 6.14 -11.89 3.11
N GLY A 122 6.46 -12.17 4.37
CA GLY A 122 7.78 -12.67 4.73
C GLY A 122 7.95 -14.10 4.23
N ARG A 123 9.16 -14.45 3.80
CA ARG A 123 9.43 -15.76 3.19
C ARG A 123 9.09 -16.91 4.12
N GLU A 124 9.40 -16.85 5.40
CA GLU A 124 9.22 -17.98 6.31
C GLU A 124 7.75 -18.24 6.70
N GLY A 125 6.80 -17.38 6.29
CA GLY A 125 5.37 -17.63 6.48
C GLY A 125 4.87 -17.52 7.93
N ASN A 126 5.72 -17.06 8.85
CA ASN A 126 5.43 -16.87 10.27
C ASN A 126 4.69 -15.54 10.57
N GLY A 127 3.94 -15.02 9.60
CA GLY A 127 3.23 -13.73 9.73
C GLY A 127 4.12 -12.49 9.62
N THR A 128 5.42 -12.66 9.31
CA THR A 128 6.31 -11.55 9.00
C THR A 128 5.93 -10.86 7.68
N VAL A 129 6.34 -9.60 7.55
CA VAL A 129 6.09 -8.76 6.38
C VAL A 129 7.39 -8.10 5.98
N ASP A 130 7.80 -8.30 4.73
CA ASP A 130 8.93 -7.57 4.16
C ASP A 130 8.41 -6.24 3.61
N LEU A 131 8.98 -5.12 4.06
CA LEU A 131 8.67 -3.80 3.54
C LEU A 131 9.80 -3.32 2.64
N GLU A 132 9.44 -2.93 1.42
CA GLU A 132 10.30 -2.10 0.58
C GLU A 132 9.90 -0.64 0.77
N VAL A 133 10.78 0.14 1.38
CA VAL A 133 10.58 1.56 1.71
C VAL A 133 11.48 2.39 0.80
N VAL A 134 10.89 3.36 0.09
CA VAL A 134 11.61 4.29 -0.79
C VAL A 134 11.32 5.70 -0.33
N LEU A 135 12.35 6.36 0.21
CA LEU A 135 12.29 7.70 0.75
C LEU A 135 13.45 8.55 0.19
N ALA A 136 13.31 9.87 0.25
CA ALA A 136 14.44 10.78 0.03
C ALA A 136 15.61 10.42 0.97
N PRO A 137 16.88 10.61 0.54
CA PRO A 137 18.04 10.16 1.31
C PRO A 137 18.07 10.66 2.76
N GLU A 138 17.70 11.93 2.99
CA GLU A 138 17.66 12.55 4.31
C GLU A 138 16.58 11.91 5.20
N THR A 139 15.40 11.66 4.65
CA THR A 139 14.30 10.99 5.37
C THR A 139 14.63 9.53 5.67
N MET A 140 15.30 8.84 4.73
CA MET A 140 15.75 7.46 4.96
C MET A 140 16.79 7.39 6.07
N ALA A 141 17.78 8.29 6.08
CA ALA A 141 18.76 8.36 7.17
C ALA A 141 18.09 8.66 8.52
N GLY A 142 17.06 9.51 8.51
CA GLY A 142 16.22 9.78 9.69
C GLY A 142 15.56 8.52 10.24
N ILE A 143 14.83 7.77 9.40
CA ILE A 143 14.10 6.58 9.87
C ILE A 143 15.04 5.43 10.28
N GLU A 144 16.20 5.29 9.63
CA GLU A 144 17.22 4.28 9.99
C GLU A 144 17.91 4.58 11.32
N SER A 145 17.91 5.84 11.77
CA SER A 145 18.48 6.24 13.06
C SER A 145 17.44 6.35 14.19
N ASP A 146 16.16 6.19 13.87
CA ASP A 146 15.07 6.25 14.84
C ASP A 146 14.93 4.94 15.62
N HIS A 147 15.26 4.97 16.91
CA HIS A 147 15.17 3.80 17.78
C HIS A 147 13.75 3.29 18.03
N GLU A 148 12.75 4.18 18.03
CA GLU A 148 11.34 3.81 18.18
C GLU A 148 10.85 3.06 16.94
N PHE A 149 11.26 3.46 15.74
CA PHE A 149 10.91 2.73 14.53
C PHE A 149 11.68 1.41 14.42
N MET A 150 13.00 1.45 14.64
CA MET A 150 13.89 0.31 14.39
C MET A 150 13.65 -0.86 15.35
N GLN A 151 12.97 -0.67 16.49
CA GLN A 151 12.56 -1.79 17.36
C GLN A 151 11.62 -2.80 16.66
N PHE A 152 10.93 -2.39 15.58
CA PHE A 152 10.02 -3.23 14.81
C PHE A 152 10.65 -3.82 13.54
N VAL A 153 11.91 -3.44 13.23
CA VAL A 153 12.60 -3.84 12.01
C VAL A 153 13.61 -4.93 12.31
N SER A 154 13.51 -6.06 11.61
CA SER A 154 14.52 -7.12 11.62
C SER A 154 15.44 -7.00 10.41
N SER A 155 16.75 -7.12 10.63
CA SER A 155 17.78 -7.16 9.58
C SER A 155 17.93 -8.53 8.95
#